data_AF-A0A0E2N391-F1
#
_entry.id   AF-A0A0E2N391-F1
#
_cell.length_a   1.000
_cell.length_b   1.000
_cell.length_c   1.000
_cell.angle_alpha   90.00
_cell.angle_beta   90.00
_cell.angle_gamma   90.00
#
_symmetry.space_group_name_H-M   'P 1'
#
loop_
_entity.id
_entity.type
_entity.pdbx_description
1 polymer ?
#
loop_
_entity_poly.entity_id
_entity_poly.type
_entity_poly.pdbx_seq_one_letter_code
_entity_poly.pdbx_strand_id
1 'polypeptide(L)' 'VQGISTRSVDDLVKAMGMSGISKSQVSRLCEEIDGKVKAFLERPIEGDWPYLWIDATYLKVRRGGRIVSVAVIIAVGVNA' A
#
# COMPACT_ATOMS: atom_id res chain seq x y z
N VAL A 1 4.02 -7.78 2.68
CA VAL A 1 3.51 -6.64 3.47
C VAL A 1 2.13 -7.02 3.97
N GLN A 2 1.94 -7.18 5.29
CA GLN A 2 0.59 -7.37 5.84
C GLN A 2 -0.19 -6.06 5.65
N GLY A 3 -1.32 -6.11 4.97
CA GLY A 3 -2.23 -4.97 4.90
C GLY A 3 -2.80 -4.72 6.30
N ILE A 4 -2.32 -3.68 6.97
CA ILE A 4 -2.83 -3.27 8.28
C ILE A 4 -3.90 -2.21 8.07
N SER A 5 -5.14 -2.51 8.48
CA SER A 5 -6.15 -1.47 8.61
C SER A 5 -5.76 -0.53 9.75
N THR A 6 -6.27 0.71 9.78
CA THR A 6 -6.01 1.64 10.90
C THR A 6 -6.40 1.05 12.26
N ARG A 7 -7.41 0.18 12.32
CA ARG A 7 -7.76 -0.58 13.53
C ARG A 7 -6.76 -1.70 13.83
N SER A 8 -6.27 -2.39 12.80
CA SER A 8 -5.23 -3.43 12.95
C SER A 8 -3.92 -2.85 13.45
N VAL A 9 -3.61 -1.58 13.12
CA VAL A 9 -2.50 -0.83 13.72
C VAL A 9 -2.73 -0.65 15.22
N ASP A 10 -3.91 -0.16 15.62
CA ASP A 10 -4.25 0.01 17.05
C ASP A 10 -4.21 -1.31 17.83
N ASP A 11 -4.69 -2.40 17.23
CA ASP A 11 -4.70 -3.74 17.85
C ASP A 11 -3.29 -4.33 17.97
N LEU A 12 -2.44 -4.16 16.95
CA LEU A 12 -1.03 -4.56 16.99
C LEU A 12 -0.26 -3.80 18.07
N VAL A 13 -0.49 -2.48 18.18
CA VAL A 13 0.13 -1.62 19.18
C VAL A 13 -0.27 -2.03 20.61
N LYS A 14 -1.56 -2.33 20.83
CA LYS A 14 -2.03 -2.87 22.11
C LYS A 14 -1.42 -4.23 22.42
N ALA A 15 -1.30 -5.11 21.43
CA ALA A 15 -0.70 -6.43 21.59
C ALA A 15 0.80 -6.39 21.92
N MET A 16 1.50 -5.32 21.52
CA MET A 16 2.92 -5.06 21.84
C MET A 16 3.14 -4.40 23.21
N GLY A 17 2.11 -4.31 24.07
CA GLY A 17 2.24 -3.78 25.43
C GLY A 17 2.41 -2.25 25.51
N MET A 18 2.23 -1.55 24.41
CA MET A 18 2.26 -0.08 24.36
C MET A 18 0.84 0.45 24.52
N SER A 19 0.60 1.26 25.56
CA SER A 19 -0.69 1.92 25.76
C SER A 19 -0.86 3.07 24.77
N GLY A 20 -1.54 2.80 23.66
CA GLY A 20 -2.08 3.82 22.75
C GLY A 20 -1.04 4.54 21.90
N ILE A 21 -1.09 4.31 20.59
CA ILE A 21 -0.44 5.21 19.62
C ILE A 21 -1.34 6.43 19.45
N SER A 22 -0.78 7.64 19.53
CA SER A 22 -1.57 8.84 19.28
C SER A 22 -1.95 8.93 17.79
N LYS A 23 -3.06 9.60 17.46
CA LYS A 23 -3.39 9.92 16.06
C LYS A 23 -2.23 10.60 15.34
N SER A 24 -1.46 11.44 16.05
CA SER A 24 -0.28 12.10 15.50
C SER A 24 0.88 11.16 15.21
N GLN A 25 1.07 10.09 16.00
CA GLN A 25 2.07 9.05 15.73
C GLN A 25 1.66 8.16 14.55
N VAL A 26 0.38 7.80 14.43
CA VAL A 26 -0.14 7.10 13.24
C VAL A 26 0.01 7.97 11.99
N SER A 27 -0.36 9.25 12.05
CA SER A 27 -0.18 10.20 10.94
C SER A 27 1.27 10.28 10.51
N ARG A 28 2.21 10.44 11.46
CA ARG A 28 3.64 10.51 11.17
C ARG A 28 4.17 9.23 10.51
N LEU A 29 3.70 8.07 10.97
CA LEU A 29 4.09 6.79 10.36
C LEU A 29 3.52 6.65 8.93
N CYS A 30 2.28 7.09 8.72
CA CYS A 30 1.67 7.16 7.39
C CYS A 30 2.41 8.12 6.46
N GLU A 31 2.79 9.31 6.94
CA GLU A 31 3.56 10.30 6.17
C GLU A 31 4.92 9.74 5.71
N GLU A 32 5.60 8.97 6.57
CA GLU A 32 6.85 8.30 6.17
C GLU A 32 6.62 7.27 5.06
N ILE A 33 5.53 6.49 5.16
CA ILE A 33 5.13 5.53 4.13
C ILE A 33 4.76 6.26 2.84
N ASP A 34 4.03 7.37 2.92
CA ASP A 34 3.62 8.17 1.76
C ASP A 34 4.84 8.67 0.97
N GLY A 35 5.89 9.12 1.66
CA GLY A 35 7.15 9.50 1.03
C GLY A 35 7.79 8.35 0.25
N LYS A 36 7.84 7.15 0.84
CA LYS A 36 8.37 5.94 0.18
C LYS A 36 7.52 5.51 -1.00
N VAL A 37 6.19 5.57 -0.87
CA VAL A 37 5.24 5.23 -1.94
C VAL A 37 5.40 6.20 -3.11
N LYS A 38 5.49 7.51 -2.83
CA LYS A 38 5.71 8.51 -3.87
C LYS A 38 7.02 8.29 -4.62
N ALA A 39 8.12 8.07 -3.90
CA ALA A 39 9.41 7.78 -4.50
C ALA A 39 9.37 6.51 -5.37
N PHE A 40 8.65 5.48 -4.95
CA PHE A 40 8.45 4.27 -5.76
C PHE A 40 7.66 4.55 -7.05
N LEU A 41 6.59 5.35 -6.98
CA LEU A 41 5.75 5.70 -8.13
C LEU A 41 6.44 6.61 -9.14
N GLU A 42 7.30 7.52 -8.67
CA GLU A 42 8.03 8.47 -9.52
C GLU A 42 9.35 7.90 -10.06
N ARG A 43 9.80 6.73 -9.58
CA ARG A 43 11.05 6.11 -10.01
C ARG A 43 10.97 5.74 -11.50
N PRO A 44 11.92 6.20 -12.34
CA PRO A 44 11.96 5.80 -13.74
C PRO A 44 12.21 4.29 -13.86
N ILE A 45 11.56 3.67 -14.85
CA ILE A 45 11.81 2.27 -15.20
C ILE A 45 12.88 2.27 -16.29
N GLU A 46 14.09 1.88 -15.92
CA GLU A 46 15.27 1.87 -16.81
C GLU A 46 15.74 0.42 -17.05
N GLY A 47 16.43 0.20 -18.17
CA GLY A 47 16.99 -1.09 -18.56
C GLY A 47 16.03 -2.03 -19.28
N ASP A 48 16.53 -3.22 -19.64
CA ASP A 48 15.78 -4.24 -20.37
C ASP A 48 15.07 -5.21 -19.40
N TRP A 49 13.82 -5.50 -19.72
CA TRP A 49 12.94 -6.38 -18.92
C TRP A 49 12.46 -7.55 -19.80
N PRO A 50 13.29 -8.60 -20.00
CA PRO A 50 12.98 -9.70 -20.92
C PRO A 50 11.72 -10.48 -20.57
N TYR A 51 11.29 -10.47 -19.30
CA TYR A 51 10.05 -11.10 -18.86
C TYR A 51 9.17 -10.12 -18.11
N LEU A 52 7.88 -10.11 -18.45
CA LEU A 52 6.85 -9.28 -17.86
C LEU A 52 5.59 -10.11 -17.61
N TRP A 53 5.08 -10.06 -16.38
CA TRP A 53 3.77 -10.57 -16.01
C TRP A 53 2.87 -9.42 -15.61
N ILE A 54 1.61 -9.48 -16.04
CA ILE A 54 0.57 -8.51 -15.68
C ILE A 54 -0.58 -9.27 -15.06
N ASP A 55 -0.95 -8.90 -13.84
CA ASP A 55 -2.13 -9.39 -13.13
C ASP A 55 -3.13 -8.27 -12.89
N ALA A 56 -4.41 -8.63 -12.80
CA ALA A 56 -5.50 -7.73 -12.45
C ALA A 56 -6.28 -8.27 -11.25
N THR A 57 -6.03 -7.69 -10.08
CA THR A 57 -6.76 -7.99 -8.85
C THR A 57 -7.92 -7.01 -8.69
N TYR A 58 -9.16 -7.50 -8.69
CA TYR A 58 -10.34 -6.64 -8.54
C TYR A 58 -10.70 -6.42 -7.08
N LEU A 59 -10.71 -5.15 -6.66
CA LEU A 59 -11.09 -4.73 -5.32
C LEU A 59 -12.44 -4.01 -5.35
N LYS A 60 -13.26 -4.25 -4.32
CA LYS A 60 -14.49 -3.48 -4.09
C LYS A 60 -14.14 -2.17 -3.41
N VAL A 61 -14.38 -1.05 -4.09
CA VAL A 61 -14.08 0.30 -3.58
C VAL A 61 -15.31 1.19 -3.66
N ARG A 62 -15.41 2.16 -2.74
CA ARG A 62 -16.49 3.15 -2.77
C ARG A 62 -16.08 4.33 -3.65
N ARG A 63 -16.78 4.54 -4.77
CA ARG A 63 -16.60 5.70 -5.67
C ARG A 63 -17.98 6.28 -6.02
N GLY A 64 -18.11 7.60 -5.95
CA GLY A 64 -19.39 8.28 -6.26
C GLY A 64 -20.57 7.79 -5.42
N GLY A 65 -20.34 7.43 -4.16
CA GLY A 65 -21.38 6.91 -3.25
C GLY A 65 -21.76 5.44 -3.43
N ARG A 66 -21.23 4.73 -4.43
CA ARG A 66 -21.54 3.32 -4.72
C ARG A 66 -20.30 2.43 -4.55
N ILE A 67 -20.52 1.15 -4.23
CA ILE A 67 -19.45 0.14 -4.22
C ILE A 67 -19.31 -0.41 -5.63
N VAL A 68 -18.10 -0.28 -6.21
CA VAL A 68 -17.78 -0.73 -7.56
C VAL A 68 -16.55 -1.62 -7.55
N SER A 69 -16.47 -2.56 -8.50
CA SER A 69 -15.24 -3.32 -8.75
C SER A 69 -14.25 -2.42 -9.48
N VAL A 70 -13.04 -2.27 -8.95
CA VAL A 70 -11.94 -1.59 -9.62
C VAL A 70 -10.78 -2.56 -9.75
N ALA A 71 -10.22 -2.67 -10.96
CA ALA A 71 -9.03 -3.45 -11.20
C ALA A 71 -7.81 -2.71 -10.64
N VAL A 72 -7.04 -3.40 -9.81
CA VAL A 72 -5.67 -3.04 -9.46
C VAL A 72 -4.76 -3.82 -10.39
N ILE A 73 -4.02 -3.10 -11.23
CA ILE A 73 -3.09 -3.69 -12.18
C ILE A 73 -1.73 -3.83 -11.51
N ILE A 74 -1.16 -5.03 -11.53
CA ILE A 74 0.17 -5.33 -10.99
C ILE A 74 1.03 -5.79 -12.15
N ALA A 75 2.12 -5.05 -12.41
CA ALA A 75 3.14 -5.42 -13.39
C ALA A 75 4.40 -5.90 -12.66
N VAL A 76 4.87 -7.10 -13.00
CA VAL A 76 6.09 -7.71 -12.45
C VAL A 76 7.06 -7.97 -13.59
N GLY A 77 8.20 -7.28 -13.57
CA GLY A 77 9.29 -7.49 -14.53
C GLY A 77 10.45 -8.25 -13.91
N VAL A 78 11.12 -9.09 -14.69
CA VAL A 78 12.46 -9.63 -14.36
C VAL A 78 13.47 -8.95 -15.27
N ASN A 79 14.48 -8.34 -14.67
CA ASN A 79 15.62 -7.73 -15.35
C ASN A 79 16.79 -8.73 -15.45
N ALA A 80 17.76 -8.40 -16.31
CA ALA A 80 19.00 -9.16 -16.51
C ALA A 80 20.04 -8.89 -15.41
#